data_AF-A0A838X010-F1
#
_entry.id   AF-A0A838X010-F1
#
_cell.length_a   1.000
_cell.length_b   1.000
_cell.length_c   1.000
_cell.angle_alpha   90.00
_cell.angle_beta   90.00
_cell.angle_gamma   90.00
#
_symmetry.space_group_name_H-M   'P 1'
#
loop_
_entity.id
_entity.type
_entity.pdbx_description
1 polymer ?
#
loop_
_entity_poly.entity_id
_entity_poly.type
_entity_poly.pdbx_seq_one_letter_code
_entity_poly.pdbx_strand_id
1 'polypeptide(L)'
;MKTSEVPEGMRRQWRADRALRPAMRSPGRPQPSRAVQRQFWRLIAAGVTTAEAALAVGVSVPVGSRWFRHAGGMPPLTLTEPTGRYLSFEEREEIAILRAQGRGIRSIARTLGRDPGTISRELRRNAATRSGKLEYRATVAQWKAQEAAKRPKTAKLVANLRLRDYVQDRLSGKVTGPDGTPVEGPVTPTWKGLNKPRRQDRRWATSWSPEQISHRLKLDFPDDESMRISHEAIYQALFIEGRGALKRELVACLRTGRALRQPRERSRNKPGGHVGAEVVISQRPAEAADRAVPGHWEGDLVIGTGRSAIGTLVERRSRATILVSLPRLDGWGEHPPVKNGPALGGYGAVAMNAALAAAITTLPQQLRKTITWDRGKELSGHAAFTLETGTKVFFADPHSPWQRPTNENTNGLLRQYFPKGTDLSRWSADDLEAVAHTLNNRPRKTLGWKTPAEVFGEALQSLKQAGVATTG
;
A
#
# COMPACT_ATOMS: atom_id res chain seq x y z
N MET A 1 18.47 34.61 -47.93
CA MET A 1 18.25 35.91 -47.29
C MET A 1 19.34 36.17 -46.26
N LYS A 2 20.24 37.13 -46.53
CA LYS A 2 21.30 37.55 -45.60
C LYS A 2 20.65 38.37 -44.49
N THR A 3 21.20 38.35 -43.27
CA THR A 3 20.67 39.09 -42.09
C THR A 3 20.53 40.61 -42.29
N SER A 4 21.12 41.14 -43.36
CA SER A 4 21.05 42.55 -43.79
C SER A 4 19.72 42.94 -44.46
N GLU A 5 18.92 41.98 -44.94
CA GLU A 5 17.70 42.25 -45.75
C GLU A 5 16.40 42.35 -44.93
N VAL A 6 16.48 42.30 -43.60
CA VAL A 6 15.30 42.31 -42.70
C VAL A 6 15.12 43.72 -42.10
N PRO A 7 13.89 44.25 -41.92
CA PRO A 7 13.68 45.57 -41.30
C PRO A 7 14.31 45.71 -39.90
N GLU A 8 14.88 46.87 -39.59
CA GLU A 8 15.70 47.11 -38.39
C GLU A 8 14.97 46.88 -37.05
N GLY A 9 13.68 47.22 -36.98
CA GLY A 9 12.83 46.93 -35.82
C GLY A 9 12.68 45.42 -35.54
N MET A 10 12.61 44.60 -36.59
CA MET A 10 12.53 43.15 -36.49
C MET A 10 13.90 42.56 -36.07
N ARG A 11 15.02 43.18 -36.51
CA ARG A 11 16.38 42.82 -36.04
C ARG A 11 16.59 43.12 -34.55
N ARG A 12 16.08 44.24 -34.02
CA ARG A 12 16.16 44.61 -32.60
C ARG A 12 15.45 43.59 -31.72
N GLN A 13 14.22 43.20 -32.10
CA GLN A 13 13.44 42.21 -31.38
C GLN A 13 14.07 40.81 -31.46
N TRP A 14 14.64 40.43 -32.60
CA TRP A 14 15.38 39.16 -32.75
C TRP A 14 16.66 39.10 -31.92
N ARG A 15 17.40 40.21 -31.81
CA ARG A 15 18.61 40.29 -30.96
C ARG A 15 18.24 40.17 -29.48
N ALA A 16 17.17 40.84 -29.04
CA ALA A 16 16.65 40.70 -27.67
C ALA A 16 16.17 39.26 -27.37
N ASP A 17 15.45 38.63 -28.30
CA ASP A 17 14.98 37.25 -28.16
C ASP A 17 16.12 36.21 -28.16
N ARG A 18 17.22 36.45 -28.88
CA ARG A 18 18.43 35.59 -28.87
C ARG A 18 19.28 35.79 -27.61
N ALA A 19 19.42 37.02 -27.11
CA ALA A 19 20.22 37.33 -25.94
C ALA A 19 19.69 36.66 -24.65
N LEU A 20 18.38 36.39 -24.58
CA LEU A 20 17.73 35.75 -23.44
C LEU A 20 17.68 34.21 -23.49
N ARG A 21 18.24 33.57 -24.52
CA ARG A 21 18.09 32.11 -24.73
C ARG A 21 19.44 31.38 -24.75
N PRO A 22 19.69 30.46 -23.80
CA PRO A 22 20.91 29.65 -23.82
C PRO A 22 20.94 28.75 -25.06
N ALA A 23 22.15 28.43 -25.52
CA ALA A 23 22.37 27.52 -26.64
C ALA A 23 21.77 26.13 -26.34
N MET A 24 21.07 25.56 -27.32
CA MET A 24 20.37 24.29 -27.15
C MET A 24 21.35 23.11 -27.23
N ARG A 25 21.48 22.34 -26.14
CA ARG A 25 22.15 21.03 -26.18
C ARG A 25 21.25 20.00 -26.89
N SER A 26 21.86 19.06 -27.62
CA SER A 26 21.13 18.02 -28.35
C SER A 26 20.22 17.22 -27.40
N PRO A 27 18.91 17.07 -27.67
CA PRO A 27 17.97 16.39 -26.79
C PRO A 27 18.15 14.86 -26.76
N GLY A 28 19.15 14.32 -27.47
CA GLY A 28 19.30 12.88 -27.68
C GLY A 28 18.20 12.30 -28.58
N ARG A 29 18.01 10.98 -28.54
CA ARG A 29 16.91 10.30 -29.26
C ARG A 29 15.56 10.81 -28.73
N PRO A 30 14.61 11.20 -29.59
CA PRO A 30 13.29 11.66 -29.15
C PRO A 30 12.62 10.63 -28.24
N GLN A 31 12.11 11.08 -27.10
CA GLN A 31 11.29 10.26 -26.23
C GLN A 31 9.97 9.94 -26.96
N PRO A 32 9.40 8.74 -26.74
CA PRO A 32 8.06 8.38 -27.20
C PRO A 32 7.04 9.45 -26.78
N SER A 33 6.12 9.80 -27.68
CA SER A 33 5.09 10.82 -27.44
C SER A 33 4.38 10.61 -26.10
N ARG A 34 4.15 11.70 -25.34
CA ARG A 34 3.34 11.61 -24.11
C ARG A 34 1.93 11.09 -24.36
N ALA A 35 1.37 11.26 -25.57
CA ALA A 35 0.08 10.68 -25.91
C ALA A 35 0.17 9.14 -25.93
N VAL A 36 1.20 8.59 -26.58
CA VAL A 36 1.50 7.15 -26.59
C VAL A 36 1.73 6.62 -25.17
N GLN A 37 2.52 7.33 -24.37
CA GLN A 37 2.75 6.93 -22.97
C GLN A 37 1.46 6.98 -22.13
N ARG A 38 0.60 7.99 -22.29
CA ARG A 38 -0.71 8.05 -21.60
C ARG A 38 -1.57 6.87 -21.99
N GLN A 39 -1.68 6.57 -23.29
CA GLN A 39 -2.50 5.47 -23.77
C GLN A 39 -2.00 4.12 -23.23
N PHE A 40 -0.67 3.92 -23.21
CA PHE A 40 -0.06 2.75 -22.58
C PHE A 40 -0.53 2.62 -21.12
N TRP A 41 -0.40 3.68 -20.33
CA TRP A 41 -0.79 3.65 -18.93
C TRP A 41 -2.31 3.53 -18.69
N ARG A 42 -3.16 3.99 -19.62
CA ARG A 42 -4.62 3.75 -19.60
C ARG A 42 -4.93 2.27 -19.79
N LEU A 43 -4.31 1.62 -20.77
CA LEU A 43 -4.46 0.17 -21.00
C LEU A 43 -3.97 -0.63 -19.79
N ILE A 44 -2.81 -0.26 -19.23
CA ILE A 44 -2.30 -0.87 -17.99
C ILE A 44 -3.30 -0.69 -16.85
N ALA A 45 -3.87 0.50 -16.68
CA ALA A 45 -4.86 0.78 -15.64
C ALA A 45 -6.13 -0.07 -15.80
N ALA A 46 -6.56 -0.31 -17.05
CA ALA A 46 -7.67 -1.19 -17.45
C ALA A 46 -7.35 -2.70 -17.34
N GLY A 47 -6.15 -3.07 -16.89
CA GLY A 47 -5.79 -4.47 -16.64
C GLY A 47 -5.08 -5.19 -17.80
N VAL A 48 -4.94 -4.56 -18.97
CA VAL A 48 -4.22 -5.13 -20.12
C VAL A 48 -2.77 -5.44 -19.75
N THR A 49 -2.17 -6.51 -20.28
CA THR A 49 -0.77 -6.88 -19.95
C THR A 49 0.23 -5.85 -20.49
N THR A 50 1.47 -5.85 -19.98
CA THR A 50 2.50 -4.92 -20.47
C THR A 50 2.90 -5.17 -21.92
N ALA A 51 2.84 -6.43 -22.37
CA ALA A 51 3.17 -6.80 -23.75
C ALA A 51 2.07 -6.33 -24.72
N GLU A 52 0.82 -6.67 -24.43
CA GLU A 52 -0.34 -6.22 -25.23
C GLU A 52 -0.46 -4.71 -25.26
N ALA A 53 -0.29 -4.04 -24.11
CA ALA A 53 -0.34 -2.58 -24.04
C ALA A 53 0.78 -1.93 -24.86
N ALA A 54 1.96 -2.56 -24.96
CA ALA A 54 3.06 -2.06 -25.78
C ALA A 54 2.71 -2.17 -27.28
N LEU A 55 2.23 -3.35 -27.70
CA LEU A 55 1.82 -3.60 -29.08
C LEU A 55 0.68 -2.66 -29.50
N ALA A 56 -0.33 -2.49 -28.64
CA ALA A 56 -1.50 -1.64 -28.91
C ALA A 56 -1.15 -0.15 -29.10
N VAL A 57 -0.05 0.33 -28.53
CA VAL A 57 0.40 1.73 -28.70
C VAL A 57 1.53 1.88 -29.71
N GLY A 58 1.87 0.80 -30.44
CA GLY A 58 2.89 0.83 -31.48
C GLY A 58 4.33 0.92 -30.96
N VAL A 59 4.62 0.40 -29.76
CA VAL A 59 6.00 0.31 -29.24
C VAL A 59 6.42 -1.14 -29.00
N SER A 60 7.72 -1.40 -29.09
CA SER A 60 8.23 -2.76 -28.85
C SER A 60 8.00 -3.21 -27.41
N VAL A 61 7.73 -4.50 -27.22
CA VAL A 61 7.50 -5.11 -25.90
C VAL A 61 8.63 -4.82 -24.89
N PRO A 62 9.93 -4.85 -25.26
CA PRO A 62 11.00 -4.45 -24.35
C PRO A 62 10.92 -2.98 -23.90
N VAL A 63 10.46 -2.07 -24.76
CA VAL A 63 10.28 -0.65 -24.42
C VAL A 63 9.12 -0.47 -23.44
N GLY A 64 7.96 -1.07 -23.71
CA GLY A 64 6.82 -1.02 -22.79
C GLY A 64 7.13 -1.66 -21.42
N SER A 65 7.87 -2.77 -21.41
CA SER A 65 8.35 -3.42 -20.18
C SER A 65 9.28 -2.51 -19.37
N ARG A 66 10.15 -1.76 -20.06
CA ARG A 66 11.05 -0.78 -19.44
C ARG A 66 10.27 0.39 -18.84
N TRP A 67 9.28 0.94 -19.55
CA TRP A 67 8.41 1.99 -19.02
C TRP A 67 7.71 1.54 -17.74
N PHE A 68 7.13 0.34 -17.75
CA PHE A 68 6.45 -0.22 -16.60
C PHE A 68 7.41 -0.39 -15.40
N ARG A 69 8.61 -0.95 -15.62
CA ARG A 69 9.59 -1.21 -14.55
C ARG A 69 10.18 0.09 -13.96
N HIS A 70 10.57 1.04 -14.81
CA HIS A 70 11.16 2.31 -14.37
C HIS A 70 10.17 3.15 -13.56
N ALA A 71 8.88 3.11 -13.93
CA ALA A 71 7.85 3.82 -13.19
C ALA A 71 7.26 3.00 -12.02
N GLY A 72 7.87 1.85 -11.67
CA GLY A 72 7.43 1.03 -10.55
C GLY A 72 6.05 0.41 -10.70
N GLY A 73 5.56 0.28 -11.93
CA GLY A 73 4.19 -0.16 -12.24
C GLY A 73 3.12 0.92 -12.05
N MET A 74 3.50 2.20 -12.03
CA MET A 74 2.59 3.34 -11.86
C MET A 74 2.74 4.38 -12.96
N PRO A 75 1.68 5.11 -13.34
CA PRO A 75 1.81 6.19 -14.31
C PRO A 75 2.67 7.32 -13.73
N PRO A 76 3.81 7.67 -14.35
CA PRO A 76 4.68 8.74 -13.87
C PRO A 76 4.12 10.14 -14.25
N LEU A 77 3.04 10.18 -15.01
CA LEU A 77 2.44 11.36 -15.61
C LEU A 77 0.91 11.32 -15.48
N THR A 78 0.27 12.48 -15.52
CA THR A 78 -1.20 12.58 -15.51
C THR A 78 -1.79 11.97 -16.79
N LEU A 79 -2.81 11.13 -16.62
CA LEU A 79 -3.50 10.44 -17.72
C LEU A 79 -4.55 11.32 -18.43
N THR A 80 -4.86 12.49 -17.86
CA THR A 80 -5.75 13.47 -18.50
C THR A 80 -5.09 14.06 -19.73
N GLU A 81 -5.88 14.32 -20.75
CA GLU A 81 -5.39 15.01 -21.95
C GLU A 81 -5.15 16.49 -21.66
N PRO A 82 -4.19 17.12 -22.34
CA PRO A 82 -4.05 18.57 -22.29
C PRO A 82 -5.29 19.19 -22.94
N THR A 83 -6.11 19.89 -22.17
CA THR A 83 -7.28 20.62 -22.67
C THR A 83 -7.06 22.13 -22.58
N GLY A 84 -7.87 22.88 -23.35
CA GLY A 84 -7.87 24.34 -23.31
C GLY A 84 -6.62 24.96 -23.94
N ARG A 85 -5.78 25.63 -23.13
CA ARG A 85 -4.68 26.50 -23.58
C ARG A 85 -3.46 25.80 -24.21
N TYR A 86 -3.42 24.48 -24.21
CA TYR A 86 -2.25 23.71 -24.66
C TYR A 86 -2.49 23.16 -26.06
N LEU A 87 -1.56 23.41 -26.99
CA LEU A 87 -1.61 22.86 -28.34
C LEU A 87 -1.27 21.36 -28.33
N SER A 88 -1.91 20.59 -29.22
CA SER A 88 -1.59 19.19 -29.52
C SER A 88 -0.33 19.09 -30.39
N PHE A 89 0.12 17.87 -30.69
CA PHE A 89 1.24 17.70 -31.64
C PHE A 89 0.79 18.00 -33.08
N GLU A 90 -0.39 17.50 -33.47
CA GLU A 90 -1.02 17.75 -34.77
C GLU A 90 -1.22 19.25 -35.03
N GLU A 91 -1.71 20.00 -34.03
CA GLU A 91 -1.81 21.46 -34.15
C GLU A 91 -0.44 22.12 -34.33
N ARG A 92 0.62 21.57 -33.73
CA ARG A 92 1.99 22.09 -33.94
C ARG A 92 2.53 21.76 -35.33
N GLU A 93 2.15 20.63 -35.92
CA GLU A 93 2.47 20.28 -37.30
C GLU A 93 1.76 21.23 -38.27
N GLU A 94 0.47 21.47 -38.05
CA GLU A 94 -0.31 22.40 -38.86
C GLU A 94 0.21 23.83 -38.76
N ILE A 95 0.61 24.29 -37.56
CA ILE A 95 1.32 25.58 -37.40
C ILE A 95 2.62 25.61 -38.22
N ALA A 96 3.36 24.51 -38.28
CA ALA A 96 4.62 24.46 -39.04
C ALA A 96 4.36 24.55 -40.55
N ILE A 97 3.36 23.84 -41.06
CA ILE A 97 2.95 23.85 -42.47
C ILE A 97 2.46 25.24 -42.87
N LEU A 98 1.47 25.79 -42.14
CA LEU A 98 0.88 27.09 -42.46
C LEU A 98 1.91 28.23 -42.36
N ARG A 99 2.87 28.12 -41.42
CA ARG A 99 3.98 29.07 -41.33
C ARG A 99 4.95 28.96 -42.51
N ALA A 100 5.22 27.74 -43.00
CA ALA A 100 6.04 27.53 -44.19
C ALA A 100 5.36 28.08 -45.46
N GLN A 101 4.02 28.05 -45.51
CA GLN A 101 3.20 28.70 -46.54
C GLN A 101 3.10 30.22 -46.41
N GLY A 102 3.78 30.84 -45.43
CA GLY A 102 3.77 32.29 -45.23
C GLY A 102 2.51 32.86 -44.58
N ARG A 103 1.64 32.02 -44.00
CA ARG A 103 0.43 32.49 -43.32
C ARG A 103 0.78 33.26 -42.03
N GLY A 104 0.12 34.40 -41.82
CA GLY A 104 0.28 35.21 -40.62
C GLY A 104 -0.39 34.61 -39.37
N ILE A 105 0.03 35.04 -38.18
CA ILE A 105 -0.41 34.50 -36.86
C ILE A 105 -1.94 34.44 -36.74
N ARG A 106 -2.66 35.52 -37.10
CA ARG A 106 -4.12 35.60 -36.99
C ARG A 106 -4.84 34.64 -37.96
N SER A 107 -4.24 34.38 -39.13
CA SER A 107 -4.77 33.43 -40.11
C SER A 107 -4.63 32.01 -39.59
N ILE A 108 -3.44 31.63 -39.12
CA ILE A 108 -3.16 30.32 -38.49
C ILE A 108 -4.12 30.08 -37.32
N ALA A 109 -4.30 31.08 -36.47
CA ALA A 109 -5.17 31.02 -35.31
C ALA A 109 -6.63 30.74 -35.70
N ARG A 110 -7.15 31.40 -36.75
CA ARG A 110 -8.50 31.16 -37.27
C ARG A 110 -8.65 29.76 -37.84
N THR A 111 -7.69 29.29 -38.64
CA THR A 111 -7.69 27.94 -39.22
C THR A 111 -7.74 26.86 -38.14
N LEU A 112 -7.05 27.07 -37.02
CA LEU A 112 -7.00 26.12 -35.91
C LEU A 112 -8.10 26.33 -34.86
N GLY A 113 -8.95 27.34 -35.00
CA GLY A 113 -9.93 27.71 -33.96
C GLY A 113 -9.29 28.11 -32.62
N ARG A 114 -8.09 28.71 -32.65
CA ARG A 114 -7.32 29.11 -31.47
C ARG A 114 -7.19 30.62 -31.32
N ASP A 115 -6.93 31.07 -30.10
CA ASP A 115 -6.58 32.47 -29.83
C ASP A 115 -5.25 32.85 -30.51
N PRO A 116 -5.17 34.00 -31.24
CA PRO A 116 -3.93 34.47 -31.86
C PRO A 116 -2.76 34.62 -30.88
N GLY A 117 -3.03 34.97 -29.62
CA GLY A 117 -2.03 35.02 -28.56
C GLY A 117 -1.44 33.66 -28.21
N THR A 118 -2.17 32.56 -28.39
CA THR A 118 -1.67 31.18 -28.22
C THR A 118 -0.65 30.85 -29.31
N ILE A 119 -0.98 31.10 -30.58
CA ILE A 119 -0.07 30.89 -31.72
C ILE A 119 1.18 31.77 -31.59
N SER A 120 1.00 33.06 -31.26
CA SER A 120 2.11 33.99 -31.03
C SER A 120 3.07 33.49 -29.94
N ARG A 121 2.54 33.06 -28.79
CA ARG A 121 3.34 32.54 -27.67
C ARG A 121 4.05 31.24 -28.02
N GLU A 122 3.41 30.33 -28.75
CA GLU A 122 4.02 29.07 -29.21
C GLU A 122 5.21 29.37 -30.13
N LEU A 123 5.01 30.17 -31.19
CA LEU A 123 6.06 30.52 -32.13
C LEU A 123 7.20 31.28 -31.46
N ARG A 124 6.89 32.15 -30.49
CA ARG A 124 7.90 32.89 -29.73
C ARG A 124 8.70 31.96 -28.83
N ARG A 125 8.05 31.15 -27.97
CA ARG A 125 8.71 30.37 -26.91
C ARG A 125 9.37 29.08 -27.43
N ASN A 126 8.76 28.44 -28.42
CA ASN A 126 9.07 27.06 -28.80
C ASN A 126 9.79 26.91 -30.16
N ALA A 127 10.03 27.99 -30.92
CA ALA A 127 10.88 27.93 -32.11
C ALA A 127 12.33 27.48 -31.79
N ALA A 128 12.94 26.70 -32.67
CA ALA A 128 14.29 26.20 -32.53
C ALA A 128 15.31 27.33 -32.67
N THR A 129 16.43 27.25 -31.95
CA THR A 129 17.53 28.23 -31.96
C THR A 129 18.89 27.59 -32.26
N ARG A 130 18.92 26.31 -32.65
CA ARG A 130 20.14 25.50 -32.79
C ARG A 130 21.13 26.07 -33.82
N SER A 131 20.65 26.67 -34.90
CA SER A 131 21.45 27.27 -35.98
C SER A 131 21.55 28.80 -35.88
N GLY A 132 21.09 29.39 -34.78
CA GLY A 132 21.00 30.85 -34.64
C GLY A 132 19.86 31.50 -35.44
N LYS A 133 19.08 30.74 -36.21
CA LYS A 133 17.85 31.18 -36.91
C LYS A 133 16.60 30.68 -36.17
N LEU A 134 15.54 31.50 -36.15
CA LEU A 134 14.24 31.18 -35.53
C LEU A 134 13.40 30.27 -36.43
N GLU A 135 13.87 29.05 -36.67
CA GLU A 135 13.14 28.04 -37.44
C GLU A 135 12.15 27.30 -36.53
N TYR A 136 10.88 27.21 -36.94
CA TYR A 136 9.88 26.49 -36.18
C TYR A 136 9.72 25.07 -36.72
N ARG A 137 10.02 24.08 -35.86
CA ARG A 137 9.82 22.66 -36.14
C ARG A 137 8.88 22.09 -35.09
N ALA A 138 7.81 21.43 -35.53
CA ALA A 138 6.77 20.89 -34.64
C ALA A 138 7.35 19.94 -33.57
N THR A 139 8.28 19.06 -33.96
CA THR A 139 8.94 18.10 -33.05
C THR A 139 9.75 18.77 -31.94
N VAL A 140 10.52 19.82 -32.29
CA VAL A 140 11.31 20.60 -31.30
C VAL A 140 10.39 21.41 -30.40
N ALA A 141 9.35 22.01 -30.98
CA ALA A 141 8.38 22.79 -30.23
C ALA A 141 7.60 21.93 -29.23
N GLN A 142 7.21 20.73 -29.65
CA GLN A 142 6.59 19.72 -28.80
C GLN A 142 7.51 19.30 -27.66
N TRP A 143 8.79 19.03 -27.93
CA TRP A 143 9.76 18.68 -26.90
C TRP A 143 9.92 19.81 -25.87
N LYS A 144 10.09 21.07 -26.31
CA LYS A 144 10.18 22.23 -25.41
C LYS A 144 8.94 22.39 -24.54
N ALA A 145 7.76 22.24 -25.12
CA ALA A 145 6.50 22.28 -24.38
C ALA A 145 6.44 21.17 -23.32
N GLN A 146 6.90 19.95 -23.65
CA GLN A 146 6.94 18.82 -22.72
C GLN A 146 7.96 19.00 -21.59
N GLU A 147 9.15 19.53 -21.88
CA GLU A 147 10.16 19.84 -20.85
C GLU A 147 9.67 20.94 -19.90
N ALA A 148 9.15 22.04 -20.45
CA ALA A 148 8.58 23.12 -19.64
C ALA A 148 7.36 22.67 -18.81
N ALA A 149 6.61 21.68 -19.30
CA ALA A 149 5.49 21.08 -18.57
C ALA A 149 5.92 20.15 -17.42
N LYS A 150 7.17 19.67 -17.38
CA LYS A 150 7.64 18.79 -16.28
C LYS A 150 7.56 19.48 -14.92
N ARG A 151 7.82 20.80 -14.87
CA ARG A 151 7.82 21.65 -13.65
C ARG A 151 8.16 20.85 -12.38
N PRO A 152 9.36 20.26 -12.30
CA PRO A 152 9.70 19.37 -11.20
C PRO A 152 9.60 20.15 -9.90
N LYS A 153 8.70 19.72 -9.02
CA LYS A 153 8.60 20.22 -7.65
C LYS A 153 9.35 19.27 -6.74
N THR A 154 10.08 19.80 -5.78
CA THR A 154 10.66 18.98 -4.69
C THR A 154 9.54 18.18 -4.03
N ALA A 155 9.71 16.86 -3.94
CA ALA A 155 8.71 16.01 -3.32
C ALA A 155 8.58 16.34 -1.82
N LYS A 156 7.36 16.26 -1.27
CA LYS A 156 7.10 16.67 0.12
C LYS A 156 7.96 15.91 1.14
N LEU A 157 8.20 14.62 0.92
CA LEU A 157 9.08 13.79 1.76
C LEU A 157 10.57 14.13 1.62
N VAL A 158 10.98 14.80 0.54
CA VAL A 158 12.36 15.32 0.42
C VAL A 158 12.49 16.61 1.24
N ALA A 159 11.50 17.49 1.16
CA ALA A 159 11.53 18.80 1.82
C ALA A 159 11.23 18.73 3.33
N ASN A 160 10.36 17.82 3.78
CA ASN A 160 9.98 17.68 5.19
C ASN A 160 10.58 16.41 5.79
N LEU A 161 11.66 16.57 6.56
CA LEU A 161 12.39 15.48 7.22
C LEU A 161 11.53 14.77 8.28
N ARG A 162 10.84 15.53 9.13
CA ARG A 162 9.97 14.98 10.19
C ARG A 162 8.88 14.06 9.61
N LEU A 163 8.23 14.49 8.53
CA LEU A 163 7.24 13.68 7.84
C LEU A 163 7.86 12.43 7.22
N ARG A 164 9.05 12.55 6.62
CA ARG A 164 9.78 11.41 6.07
C ARG A 164 10.13 10.39 7.14
N ASP A 165 10.64 10.84 8.28
CA ASP A 165 11.05 9.98 9.38
C ASP A 165 9.84 9.26 9.99
N TYR A 166 8.72 9.97 10.19
CA TYR A 166 7.46 9.35 10.58
C TYR A 166 7.01 8.27 9.59
N VAL A 167 7.04 8.56 8.29
CA VAL A 167 6.65 7.58 7.25
C VAL A 167 7.58 6.37 7.25
N GLN A 168 8.89 6.57 7.39
CA GLN A 168 9.88 5.48 7.44
C GLN A 168 9.69 4.61 8.69
N ASP A 169 9.48 5.23 9.84
CA ASP A 169 9.24 4.54 11.10
C ASP A 169 7.95 3.71 11.06
N ARG A 170 6.84 4.27 10.57
CA ARG A 170 5.59 3.50 10.45
C ARG A 170 5.65 2.39 9.38
N LEU A 171 6.51 2.52 8.38
CA LEU A 171 6.73 1.45 7.39
C LEU A 171 7.65 0.35 7.93
N SER A 172 8.77 0.72 8.53
CA SER A 172 9.93 -0.16 8.74
C SER A 172 10.58 -0.10 10.12
N GLY A 173 9.93 0.60 11.05
CA GLY A 173 10.32 0.67 12.46
C GLY A 173 10.40 -0.70 13.09
N LYS A 174 11.21 -0.82 14.14
CA LYS A 174 11.45 -2.08 14.85
C LYS A 174 10.17 -2.58 15.50
N VAL A 175 10.09 -3.91 15.63
CA VAL A 175 9.09 -4.53 16.51
C VAL A 175 9.57 -4.36 17.94
N THR A 176 8.68 -3.98 18.83
CA THR A 176 8.98 -3.79 20.25
C THR A 176 7.96 -4.52 21.12
N GLY A 177 8.44 -5.02 22.26
CA GLY A 177 7.59 -5.49 23.34
C GLY A 177 6.73 -4.37 23.95
N PRO A 178 5.76 -4.72 24.80
CA PRO A 178 4.95 -3.74 25.54
C PRO A 178 5.76 -2.80 26.44
N ASP A 179 6.92 -3.26 26.91
CA ASP A 179 7.89 -2.51 27.72
C ASP A 179 8.80 -1.58 26.88
N GLY A 180 8.66 -1.61 25.56
CA GLY A 180 9.47 -0.83 24.61
C GLY A 180 10.78 -1.49 24.21
N THR A 181 11.09 -2.70 24.71
CA THR A 181 12.31 -3.41 24.32
C THR A 181 12.24 -3.83 22.85
N PRO A 182 13.30 -3.62 22.04
CA PRO A 182 13.31 -4.03 20.65
C PRO A 182 13.45 -5.56 20.56
N VAL A 183 12.56 -6.19 19.79
CA VAL A 183 12.62 -7.62 19.48
C VAL A 183 13.08 -7.79 18.04
N GLU A 184 14.20 -8.49 17.88
CA GLU A 184 14.78 -8.76 16.57
C GLU A 184 14.03 -9.91 15.89
N GLY A 185 13.66 -9.70 14.62
CA GLY A 185 13.02 -10.74 13.82
C GLY A 185 14.01 -11.69 13.15
N PRO A 186 13.53 -12.59 12.27
CA PRO A 186 14.41 -13.48 11.54
C PRO A 186 15.36 -12.70 10.62
N VAL A 187 16.59 -13.20 10.50
CA VAL A 187 17.55 -12.69 9.52
C VAL A 187 17.03 -12.98 8.12
N THR A 188 16.83 -11.92 7.33
CA THR A 188 16.36 -12.04 5.95
C THR A 188 17.41 -11.62 4.93
N PRO A 189 17.46 -12.27 3.76
CA PRO A 189 18.39 -11.88 2.71
C PRO A 189 18.10 -10.46 2.21
N THR A 190 19.15 -9.77 1.77
CA THR A 190 19.06 -8.44 1.16
C THR A 190 18.05 -8.42 0.01
N TRP A 191 17.26 -7.35 -0.07
CA TRP A 191 16.21 -7.24 -1.09
C TRP A 191 16.82 -7.11 -2.50
N LYS A 192 16.61 -8.14 -3.33
CA LYS A 192 17.15 -8.22 -4.71
C LYS A 192 16.26 -7.57 -5.78
N GLY A 193 15.34 -6.67 -5.41
CA GLY A 193 14.40 -6.08 -6.36
C GLY A 193 13.21 -6.99 -6.75
N LEU A 194 13.01 -8.10 -6.02
CA LEU A 194 11.98 -9.10 -6.28
C LEU A 194 10.81 -8.98 -5.28
N ASN A 195 9.69 -9.65 -5.59
CA ASN A 195 8.58 -9.76 -4.65
C ASN A 195 9.05 -10.49 -3.38
N LYS A 196 8.48 -10.13 -2.23
CA LYS A 196 8.77 -10.81 -0.98
C LYS A 196 8.47 -12.31 -1.08
N PRO A 197 9.27 -13.18 -0.42
CA PRO A 197 9.12 -14.61 -0.53
C PRO A 197 7.78 -15.07 0.04
N ARG A 198 7.13 -16.05 -0.60
CA ARG A 198 5.84 -16.58 -0.16
C ARG A 198 5.96 -17.53 1.04
N ARG A 199 7.03 -18.35 1.06
CA ARG A 199 7.24 -19.44 2.02
C ARG A 199 8.62 -19.40 2.70
N GLN A 200 9.12 -18.20 2.97
CA GLN A 200 10.38 -18.01 3.69
C GLN A 200 10.21 -16.81 4.63
N ASP A 201 11.11 -16.72 5.60
CA ASP A 201 11.14 -15.68 6.61
C ASP A 201 11.15 -14.26 6.01
N ARG A 202 10.57 -13.34 6.77
CA ARG A 202 10.35 -11.95 6.37
C ARG A 202 10.78 -11.03 7.49
N ARG A 203 11.35 -9.89 7.12
CA ARG A 203 11.74 -8.85 8.06
C ARG A 203 10.54 -8.43 8.90
N TRP A 204 10.70 -8.48 10.21
CA TRP A 204 9.75 -7.91 11.14
C TRP A 204 9.87 -6.39 11.16
N ALA A 205 8.72 -5.72 11.12
CA ALA A 205 8.62 -4.27 11.15
C ALA A 205 7.20 -3.85 11.56
N THR A 206 7.03 -2.58 11.93
CA THR A 206 5.73 -1.92 12.12
C THR A 206 4.77 -2.18 10.95
N SER A 207 5.27 -2.14 9.71
CA SER A 207 4.59 -2.60 8.49
C SER A 207 3.26 -1.90 8.19
N TRP A 208 3.08 -0.64 8.59
CA TRP A 208 1.87 0.11 8.28
C TRP A 208 1.74 0.31 6.76
N SER A 209 0.52 0.31 6.25
CA SER A 209 0.28 0.65 4.85
C SER A 209 0.35 2.17 4.64
N PRO A 210 0.69 2.65 3.42
CA PRO A 210 0.60 4.06 3.08
C PRO A 210 -0.76 4.70 3.37
N GLU A 211 -1.87 3.96 3.21
CA GLU A 211 -3.22 4.43 3.57
C GLU A 211 -3.34 4.65 5.08
N GLN A 212 -2.92 3.67 5.89
CA GLN A 212 -2.86 3.77 7.35
C GLN A 212 -2.06 4.99 7.81
N ILE A 213 -0.87 5.18 7.26
CA ILE A 213 0.03 6.30 7.60
C ILE A 213 -0.63 7.65 7.26
N SER A 214 -1.12 7.79 6.02
CA SER A 214 -1.75 9.03 5.52
C SER A 214 -2.95 9.47 6.37
N HIS A 215 -3.78 8.53 6.80
CA HIS A 215 -4.92 8.84 7.66
C HIS A 215 -4.52 9.05 9.12
N ARG A 216 -3.57 8.28 9.63
CA ARG A 216 -3.13 8.41 11.02
C ARG A 216 -2.42 9.73 11.31
N LEU A 217 -1.67 10.26 10.35
CA LEU A 217 -1.03 11.58 10.45
C LEU A 217 -2.02 12.72 10.81
N LYS A 218 -3.29 12.61 10.40
CA LYS A 218 -4.31 13.61 10.74
C LYS A 218 -4.74 13.56 12.20
N LEU A 219 -4.65 12.38 12.82
CA LEU A 219 -4.97 12.17 14.24
C LEU A 219 -3.78 12.49 15.13
N ASP A 220 -2.57 12.06 14.74
CA ASP A 220 -1.35 12.29 15.52
C ASP A 220 -0.91 13.76 15.48
N PHE A 221 -1.25 14.48 14.41
CA PHE A 221 -0.89 15.88 14.22
C PHE A 221 -2.09 16.69 13.71
N PRO A 222 -3.14 16.91 14.51
CA PRO A 222 -4.37 17.57 14.06
C PRO A 222 -4.13 18.99 13.52
N ASP A 223 -3.23 19.73 14.16
CA ASP A 223 -2.99 21.16 13.85
C ASP A 223 -1.80 21.40 12.91
N ASP A 224 -1.06 20.35 12.52
CA ASP A 224 0.11 20.48 11.64
C ASP A 224 -0.21 20.03 10.20
N GLU A 225 -0.53 21.00 9.33
CA GLU A 225 -0.78 20.75 7.90
C GLU A 225 0.49 20.28 7.16
N SER A 226 1.67 20.60 7.67
CA SER A 226 2.94 20.15 7.07
C SER A 226 3.07 18.64 7.12
N MET A 227 2.41 17.98 8.08
CA MET A 227 2.36 16.52 8.25
C MET A 227 1.34 15.82 7.34
N ARG A 228 0.62 16.54 6.47
CA ARG A 228 -0.36 15.93 5.54
C ARG A 228 0.32 15.37 4.30
N ILE A 229 0.08 14.10 3.97
CA ILE A 229 0.49 13.51 2.70
C ILE A 229 -0.55 12.50 2.22
N SER A 230 -0.78 12.42 0.91
CA SER A 230 -1.64 11.38 0.35
C SER A 230 -0.92 10.04 0.35
N HIS A 231 -1.66 8.96 0.58
CA HIS A 231 -1.11 7.61 0.47
C HIS A 231 -0.55 7.29 -0.92
N GLU A 232 -1.12 7.90 -1.97
CA GLU A 232 -0.60 7.79 -3.33
C GLU A 232 0.78 8.46 -3.49
N ALA A 233 1.03 9.58 -2.81
CA ALA A 233 2.36 10.20 -2.82
C ALA A 233 3.41 9.34 -2.11
N ILE A 234 3.04 8.66 -1.01
CA ILE A 234 3.91 7.67 -0.35
C ILE A 234 4.19 6.49 -1.30
N TYR A 235 3.16 5.95 -1.98
CA TYR A 235 3.37 4.91 -2.99
C TYR A 235 4.30 5.37 -4.12
N GLN A 236 4.13 6.59 -4.62
CA GLN A 236 4.99 7.21 -5.63
C GLN A 236 6.44 7.30 -5.18
N ALA A 237 6.70 7.66 -3.91
CA ALA A 237 8.05 7.67 -3.35
C ALA A 237 8.66 6.26 -3.22
N LEU A 238 7.85 5.23 -2.96
CA LEU A 238 8.31 3.84 -2.85
C LEU A 238 8.59 3.17 -4.20
N PHE A 239 7.77 3.43 -5.21
CA PHE A 239 7.78 2.69 -6.48
C PHE A 239 8.43 3.45 -7.65
N ILE A 240 8.30 4.77 -7.74
CA ILE A 240 8.84 5.54 -8.87
C ILE A 240 10.30 5.90 -8.61
N GLU A 241 11.17 5.32 -9.41
CA GLU A 241 12.60 5.61 -9.40
C GLU A 241 12.84 7.09 -9.76
N GLY A 242 13.56 7.83 -8.89
CA GLY A 242 13.85 9.25 -9.06
C GLY A 242 12.89 10.24 -8.38
N ARG A 243 11.77 9.79 -7.77
CA ARG A 243 10.97 10.65 -6.87
C ARG A 243 11.58 10.82 -5.47
N GLY A 244 12.55 9.98 -5.14
CA GLY A 244 13.40 10.11 -3.95
C GLY A 244 12.67 10.00 -2.61
N ALA A 245 13.39 10.31 -1.55
CA ALA A 245 13.02 10.30 -0.13
C ALA A 245 12.88 8.94 0.57
N LEU A 246 12.43 7.88 -0.10
CA LEU A 246 12.30 6.56 0.54
C LEU A 246 13.16 5.53 -0.19
N LYS A 247 13.81 4.63 0.57
CA LYS A 247 14.52 3.48 -0.02
C LYS A 247 13.50 2.50 -0.62
N ARG A 248 13.79 2.02 -1.84
CA ARG A 248 12.88 1.11 -2.57
C ARG A 248 12.64 -0.22 -1.84
N GLU A 249 13.60 -0.67 -1.04
CA GLU A 249 13.49 -1.89 -0.23
C GLU A 249 12.34 -1.87 0.79
N LEU A 250 11.88 -0.67 1.20
CA LEU A 250 10.76 -0.51 2.15
C LEU A 250 9.44 -1.08 1.60
N VAL A 251 9.36 -1.32 0.29
CA VAL A 251 8.25 -2.06 -0.34
C VAL A 251 8.08 -3.46 0.25
N ALA A 252 9.16 -4.09 0.76
CA ALA A 252 9.10 -5.41 1.42
C ALA A 252 8.23 -5.40 2.69
N CYS A 253 8.15 -4.27 3.39
CA CYS A 253 7.31 -4.07 4.59
C CYS A 253 5.82 -3.91 4.25
N LEU A 254 5.46 -3.75 2.97
CA LEU A 254 4.05 -3.71 2.57
C LEU A 254 3.39 -5.10 2.63
N ARG A 255 2.09 -5.14 2.92
CA ARG A 255 1.30 -6.38 3.04
C ARG A 255 1.46 -7.33 1.85
N THR A 256 1.49 -6.82 0.62
CA THR A 256 1.70 -7.65 -0.58
C THR A 256 3.17 -7.82 -0.95
N GLY A 257 4.05 -6.90 -0.52
CA GLY A 257 5.49 -6.91 -0.74
C GLY A 257 5.90 -7.06 -2.21
N ARG A 258 5.14 -6.46 -3.12
CA ARG A 258 5.38 -6.57 -4.56
C ARG A 258 6.42 -5.56 -4.99
N ALA A 259 7.47 -5.97 -5.72
CA ALA A 259 8.51 -5.06 -6.19
C ALA A 259 8.02 -4.00 -7.17
N LEU A 260 6.93 -4.29 -7.88
CA LEU A 260 6.22 -3.36 -8.76
C LEU A 260 4.75 -3.32 -8.34
N ARG A 261 4.13 -2.14 -8.44
CA ARG A 261 2.69 -2.02 -8.25
C ARG A 261 1.97 -2.75 -9.39
N GLN A 262 0.89 -3.47 -9.07
CA GLN A 262 -0.01 -3.99 -10.09
C GLN A 262 -1.27 -3.14 -10.16
N PRO A 263 -1.82 -2.93 -11.37
CA PRO A 263 -3.14 -2.35 -11.54
C PRO A 263 -4.22 -3.15 -10.81
N ARG A 264 -5.23 -2.44 -10.26
CA ARG A 264 -6.35 -3.06 -9.53
C ARG A 264 -7.19 -3.97 -10.42
N GLU A 265 -7.41 -3.58 -11.67
CA GLU A 265 -8.13 -4.37 -12.69
C GLU A 265 -7.50 -5.77 -12.88
N ARG A 266 -6.16 -5.86 -12.96
CA ARG A 266 -5.47 -7.16 -13.08
C ARG A 266 -5.70 -8.11 -11.90
N SER A 267 -5.94 -7.55 -10.71
CA SER A 267 -6.29 -8.38 -9.54
C SER A 267 -7.76 -8.82 -9.54
N ARG A 268 -8.64 -8.07 -10.21
CA ARG A 268 -10.07 -8.41 -10.37
C ARG A 268 -10.32 -9.41 -11.50
N ASN A 269 -9.52 -9.38 -12.56
CA ASN A 269 -9.61 -10.32 -13.68
C ASN A 269 -9.10 -11.73 -13.36
N LYS A 270 -8.86 -12.05 -12.08
CA LYS A 270 -8.70 -13.44 -11.67
C LYS A 270 -10.10 -14.02 -11.48
N PRO A 271 -10.41 -15.20 -12.03
CA PRO A 271 -11.67 -15.87 -11.72
C PRO A 271 -11.74 -16.07 -10.20
N GLY A 272 -12.57 -15.26 -9.55
CA GLY A 272 -12.87 -15.40 -8.13
C GLY A 272 -13.88 -16.52 -8.00
N GLY A 273 -13.58 -17.52 -7.17
CA GLY A 273 -14.60 -18.45 -6.72
C GLY A 273 -15.72 -17.65 -6.05
N HIS A 274 -16.94 -17.78 -6.59
CA HIS A 274 -18.13 -17.18 -6.02
C HIS A 274 -18.40 -17.82 -4.66
N VAL A 275 -18.54 -17.00 -3.62
CA VAL A 275 -19.13 -17.44 -2.35
C VAL A 275 -20.63 -17.20 -2.50
N GLY A 276 -21.42 -18.27 -2.51
CA GLY A 276 -22.87 -18.22 -2.63
C GLY A 276 -23.49 -17.50 -1.44
N ALA A 277 -24.54 -16.72 -1.73
CA ALA A 277 -25.42 -16.16 -0.72
C ALA A 277 -26.39 -17.26 -0.30
N GLU A 278 -26.34 -17.70 0.97
CA GLU A 278 -27.51 -18.08 1.78
C GLU A 278 -27.10 -18.67 3.15
N VAL A 279 -28.04 -18.57 4.10
CA VAL A 279 -28.20 -19.27 5.40
C VAL A 279 -27.84 -18.48 6.68
N VAL A 280 -28.82 -18.50 7.60
CA VAL A 280 -29.18 -17.52 8.66
C VAL A 280 -28.67 -17.92 10.07
N ILE A 281 -28.67 -16.95 10.99
CA ILE A 281 -27.82 -16.75 12.19
C ILE A 281 -28.46 -17.15 13.55
N SER A 282 -29.26 -18.21 13.62
CA SER A 282 -30.36 -18.31 14.61
C SER A 282 -30.07 -18.69 16.08
N GLN A 283 -28.84 -18.64 16.62
CA GLN A 283 -28.61 -18.98 18.05
C GLN A 283 -27.66 -18.06 18.83
N ARG A 284 -27.37 -16.85 18.32
CA ARG A 284 -26.49 -15.90 19.01
C ARG A 284 -27.29 -14.92 19.89
N PRO A 285 -26.78 -14.51 21.08
CA PRO A 285 -27.27 -13.30 21.74
C PRO A 285 -27.11 -12.10 20.81
N ALA A 286 -28.15 -11.26 20.66
CA ALA A 286 -28.18 -10.13 19.73
C ALA A 286 -26.99 -9.16 19.89
N GLU A 287 -26.55 -8.96 21.14
CA GLU A 287 -25.40 -8.11 21.51
C GLU A 287 -24.09 -8.48 20.81
N ALA A 288 -23.93 -9.76 20.45
CA ALA A 288 -22.74 -10.24 19.78
C ALA A 288 -22.86 -10.20 18.25
N ALA A 289 -24.00 -9.85 17.63
CA ALA A 289 -24.04 -9.58 16.19
C ALA A 289 -23.41 -8.21 15.87
N ASP A 290 -23.71 -7.20 16.70
CA ASP A 290 -23.43 -5.79 16.41
C ASP A 290 -22.00 -5.33 16.70
N ARG A 291 -21.14 -6.22 17.24
CA ARG A 291 -19.74 -5.91 17.61
C ARG A 291 -19.61 -4.70 18.55
N ALA A 292 -20.70 -4.31 19.21
CA ALA A 292 -20.79 -3.09 19.99
C ALA A 292 -20.24 -3.27 21.41
N VAL A 293 -20.32 -4.49 21.94
CA VAL A 293 -19.94 -4.84 23.31
C VAL A 293 -18.52 -5.43 23.33
N PRO A 294 -17.61 -4.94 24.19
CA PRO A 294 -16.29 -5.52 24.34
C PRO A 294 -16.35 -6.87 25.07
N GLY A 295 -15.38 -7.72 24.80
CA GLY A 295 -15.17 -8.99 25.50
C GLY A 295 -15.71 -10.23 24.78
N HIS A 296 -16.07 -10.08 23.50
CA HIS A 296 -16.36 -11.19 22.61
C HIS A 296 -15.15 -11.42 21.69
N TRP A 297 -14.63 -12.64 21.69
CA TRP A 297 -13.40 -13.00 21.00
C TRP A 297 -13.68 -13.98 19.86
N GLU A 298 -12.96 -13.83 18.75
CA GLU A 298 -12.85 -14.83 17.69
C GLU A 298 -11.52 -15.56 17.83
N GLY A 299 -11.56 -16.88 17.76
CA GLY A 299 -10.43 -17.77 17.93
C GLY A 299 -10.11 -18.57 16.68
N ASP A 300 -8.82 -18.71 16.36
CA ASP A 300 -8.34 -19.50 15.24
C ASP A 300 -6.88 -19.97 15.43
N LEU A 301 -6.43 -20.92 14.60
CA LEU A 301 -5.03 -21.37 14.57
C LEU A 301 -4.30 -20.91 13.32
N VAL A 302 -3.12 -20.32 13.52
CA VAL A 302 -2.16 -20.10 12.43
C VAL A 302 -1.22 -21.29 12.39
N ILE A 303 -1.40 -22.16 11.39
CA ILE A 303 -0.57 -23.36 11.22
C ILE A 303 0.71 -23.06 10.42
N GLY A 304 1.81 -23.68 10.86
CA GLY A 304 3.16 -23.70 10.27
C GLY A 304 3.59 -25.07 9.76
N THR A 305 4.87 -25.22 9.44
CA THR A 305 5.47 -26.52 9.08
C THR A 305 5.74 -27.38 10.31
N GLY A 306 5.89 -28.69 10.12
CA GLY A 306 6.22 -29.60 11.21
C GLY A 306 5.17 -29.59 12.33
N ARG A 307 3.89 -29.45 11.97
CA ARG A 307 2.75 -29.38 12.90
C ARG A 307 2.98 -28.33 14.02
N SER A 308 3.62 -27.20 13.71
CA SER A 308 3.65 -26.05 14.61
C SER A 308 2.40 -25.18 14.42
N ALA A 309 1.98 -24.51 15.48
CA ALA A 309 0.81 -23.64 15.47
C ALA A 309 1.01 -22.44 16.40
N ILE A 310 0.29 -21.36 16.12
CA ILE A 310 0.11 -20.22 17.03
C ILE A 310 -1.40 -20.05 17.21
N GLY A 311 -1.85 -19.98 18.46
CA GLY A 311 -3.24 -19.64 18.77
C GLY A 311 -3.48 -18.15 18.55
N THR A 312 -4.62 -17.79 17.97
CA THR A 312 -4.99 -16.40 17.72
C THR A 312 -6.34 -16.10 18.36
N LEU A 313 -6.38 -15.07 19.19
CA LEU A 313 -7.59 -14.53 19.79
C LEU A 313 -7.74 -13.08 19.35
N VAL A 314 -8.87 -12.72 18.75
CA VAL A 314 -9.14 -11.36 18.29
C VAL A 314 -10.45 -10.84 18.86
N GLU A 315 -10.36 -9.75 19.61
CA GLU A 315 -11.52 -9.08 20.20
C GLU A 315 -12.36 -8.41 19.09
N ARG A 316 -13.67 -8.61 19.10
CA ARG A 316 -14.52 -8.29 17.95
C ARG A 316 -14.85 -6.80 17.79
N ARG A 317 -14.74 -6.01 18.86
CA ARG A 317 -14.97 -4.56 18.86
C ARG A 317 -13.70 -3.79 18.52
N SER A 318 -12.66 -3.92 19.34
CA SER A 318 -11.36 -3.24 19.24
C SER A 318 -10.41 -3.88 18.24
N ARG A 319 -10.59 -5.16 17.90
CA ARG A 319 -9.64 -5.94 17.08
C ARG A 319 -8.30 -6.17 17.79
N ALA A 320 -8.28 -6.01 19.12
CA ALA A 320 -7.12 -6.36 19.93
C ALA A 320 -6.83 -7.85 19.73
N THR A 321 -5.58 -8.15 19.41
CA THR A 321 -5.11 -9.48 19.07
C THR A 321 -4.20 -9.97 20.18
N ILE A 322 -4.45 -11.19 20.65
CA ILE A 322 -3.57 -11.94 21.54
C ILE A 322 -3.08 -13.14 20.75
N LEU A 323 -1.77 -13.36 20.79
CA LEU A 323 -1.11 -14.53 20.21
C LEU A 323 -0.73 -15.48 21.33
N VAL A 324 -1.15 -16.73 21.20
CA VAL A 324 -0.96 -17.77 22.21
C VAL A 324 0.14 -18.71 21.74
N SER A 325 1.20 -18.79 22.53
CA SER A 325 2.31 -19.71 22.29
C SER A 325 1.87 -21.15 22.50
N LEU A 326 2.18 -22.02 21.54
CA LEU A 326 1.85 -23.45 21.56
C LEU A 326 3.14 -24.24 21.27
N PRO A 327 4.07 -24.31 22.24
CA PRO A 327 5.33 -25.03 22.06
C PRO A 327 5.08 -26.53 21.92
N ARG A 328 6.02 -27.22 21.28
CA ARG A 328 6.02 -28.69 21.22
C ARG A 328 6.20 -29.25 22.63
N LEU A 329 5.54 -30.37 22.91
CA LEU A 329 5.65 -31.08 24.18
C LEU A 329 6.83 -32.07 24.14
N ASP A 330 7.25 -32.50 25.32
CA ASP A 330 8.31 -33.51 25.48
C ASP A 330 7.97 -34.79 24.71
N GLY A 331 8.99 -35.43 24.15
CA GLY A 331 8.83 -36.59 23.27
C GLY A 331 8.47 -36.26 21.81
N TRP A 332 8.32 -34.97 21.44
CA TRP A 332 8.06 -34.59 20.05
C TRP A 332 9.25 -34.92 19.14
N GLY A 333 9.00 -35.75 18.13
CA GLY A 333 9.99 -36.10 17.11
C GLY A 333 10.83 -37.33 17.42
N GLU A 334 10.69 -37.91 18.63
CA GLU A 334 11.32 -39.19 19.00
C GLU A 334 10.71 -40.36 18.22
N HIS A 335 9.39 -40.29 17.97
CA HIS A 335 8.67 -41.26 17.16
C HIS A 335 7.88 -40.58 16.03
N PRO A 336 7.74 -41.23 14.86
CA PRO A 336 6.86 -40.75 13.81
C PRO A 336 5.42 -40.55 14.31
N PRO A 337 4.72 -39.47 13.91
CA PRO A 337 3.36 -39.23 14.37
C PRO A 337 2.40 -40.33 13.90
N VAL A 338 1.76 -41.02 14.84
CA VAL A 338 0.71 -42.00 14.55
C VAL A 338 -0.68 -41.37 14.63
N LYS A 339 -1.63 -41.86 13.83
CA LYS A 339 -3.02 -41.40 13.84
C LYS A 339 -3.64 -41.71 15.22
N ASN A 340 -4.27 -40.72 15.84
CA ASN A 340 -4.78 -40.77 17.23
C ASN A 340 -3.71 -41.00 18.32
N GLY A 341 -2.43 -40.81 18.00
CA GLY A 341 -1.36 -40.80 19.01
C GLY A 341 -1.38 -39.53 19.88
N PRO A 342 -0.49 -39.46 20.89
CA PRO A 342 -0.39 -38.31 21.77
C PRO A 342 -0.14 -37.02 20.97
N ALA A 343 -0.87 -35.96 21.32
CA ALA A 343 -0.87 -34.69 20.59
C ALA A 343 0.32 -33.80 21.00
N LEU A 344 1.54 -34.29 20.79
CA LEU A 344 2.79 -33.66 21.23
C LEU A 344 3.18 -32.40 20.42
N GLY A 345 2.43 -32.05 19.38
CA GLY A 345 2.70 -30.90 18.50
C GLY A 345 2.34 -29.54 19.10
N GLY A 346 1.92 -29.48 20.37
CA GLY A 346 1.64 -28.24 21.09
C GLY A 346 0.21 -27.70 20.98
N TYR A 347 -0.56 -28.08 19.96
CA TYR A 347 -1.96 -27.66 19.77
C TYR A 347 -2.98 -28.79 19.99
N GLY A 348 -2.60 -29.83 20.75
CA GLY A 348 -3.55 -30.82 21.25
C GLY A 348 -4.57 -30.19 22.21
N ALA A 349 -5.73 -30.82 22.39
CA ALA A 349 -6.84 -30.22 23.14
C ALA A 349 -6.48 -29.77 24.57
N VAL A 350 -5.67 -30.56 25.28
CA VAL A 350 -5.23 -30.25 26.65
C VAL A 350 -4.27 -29.05 26.67
N ALA A 351 -3.19 -29.11 25.89
CA ALA A 351 -2.18 -28.05 25.82
C ALA A 351 -2.78 -26.73 25.32
N MET A 352 -3.66 -26.81 24.32
CA MET A 352 -4.35 -25.64 23.78
C MET A 352 -5.31 -25.01 24.80
N ASN A 353 -6.13 -25.80 25.49
CA ASN A 353 -7.02 -25.26 26.53
C ASN A 353 -6.24 -24.59 27.65
N ALA A 354 -5.15 -25.22 28.13
CA ALA A 354 -4.30 -24.64 29.17
C ALA A 354 -3.67 -23.31 28.71
N ALA A 355 -3.12 -23.27 27.48
CA ALA A 355 -2.52 -22.06 26.93
C ALA A 355 -3.54 -20.94 26.70
N LEU A 356 -4.75 -21.27 26.22
CA LEU A 356 -5.84 -20.31 26.07
C LEU A 356 -6.33 -19.80 27.43
N ALA A 357 -6.42 -20.66 28.43
CA ALA A 357 -6.86 -20.31 29.77
C ALA A 357 -5.86 -19.33 30.42
N ALA A 358 -4.57 -19.65 30.34
CA ALA A 358 -3.49 -18.76 30.78
C ALA A 358 -3.55 -17.40 30.07
N ALA A 359 -3.77 -17.37 28.75
CA ALA A 359 -3.87 -16.11 28.01
C ALA A 359 -5.09 -15.28 28.41
N ILE A 360 -6.27 -15.88 28.50
CA ILE A 360 -7.51 -15.12 28.73
C ILE A 360 -7.73 -14.73 30.21
N THR A 361 -7.11 -15.43 31.14
CA THR A 361 -7.16 -15.11 32.58
C THR A 361 -6.36 -13.87 32.95
N THR A 362 -5.46 -13.40 32.08
CA THR A 362 -4.81 -12.08 32.22
C THR A 362 -5.80 -10.92 32.07
N LEU A 363 -6.97 -11.17 31.48
CA LEU A 363 -7.98 -10.15 31.24
C LEU A 363 -9.02 -10.10 32.36
N PRO A 364 -9.55 -8.90 32.67
CA PRO A 364 -10.70 -8.77 33.57
C PRO A 364 -11.89 -9.61 33.11
N GLN A 365 -12.67 -10.15 34.05
CA GLN A 365 -13.80 -11.03 33.77
C GLN A 365 -14.81 -10.42 32.78
N GLN A 366 -15.04 -9.12 32.87
CA GLN A 366 -15.95 -8.36 32.03
C GLN A 366 -15.52 -8.32 30.54
N LEU A 367 -14.22 -8.56 30.27
CA LEU A 367 -13.65 -8.60 28.92
C LEU A 367 -13.42 -10.02 28.38
N ARG A 368 -13.86 -11.05 29.11
CA ARG A 368 -13.76 -12.45 28.65
C ARG A 368 -15.14 -13.13 28.66
N LYS A 369 -16.11 -12.51 28.00
CA LYS A 369 -17.50 -12.97 27.97
C LYS A 369 -17.65 -14.25 27.18
N THR A 370 -17.19 -14.23 25.92
CA THR A 370 -17.35 -15.37 25.01
C THR A 370 -16.17 -15.53 24.06
N ILE A 371 -15.84 -16.76 23.68
CA ILE A 371 -14.96 -17.09 22.56
C ILE A 371 -15.75 -17.84 21.48
N THR A 372 -15.54 -17.48 20.22
CA THR A 372 -16.05 -18.23 19.06
C THR A 372 -14.89 -18.95 18.36
N TRP A 373 -14.95 -20.28 18.23
CA TRP A 373 -13.90 -21.11 17.63
C TRP A 373 -14.42 -21.93 16.43
N ASP A 374 -13.50 -22.50 15.64
CA ASP A 374 -13.86 -23.52 14.62
C ASP A 374 -14.24 -24.86 15.27
N ARG A 375 -15.00 -25.74 14.58
CA ARG A 375 -15.32 -27.11 15.05
C ARG A 375 -14.12 -28.06 14.87
N GLY A 376 -12.97 -27.63 15.38
CA GLY A 376 -11.76 -28.42 15.45
C GLY A 376 -11.70 -29.29 16.71
N LYS A 377 -10.93 -30.38 16.67
CA LYS A 377 -10.72 -31.26 17.82
C LYS A 377 -9.89 -30.59 18.92
N GLU A 378 -9.24 -29.47 18.61
CA GLU A 378 -8.33 -28.76 19.48
C GLU A 378 -9.02 -28.04 20.65
N LEU A 379 -10.35 -27.88 20.61
CA LEU A 379 -11.14 -27.29 21.70
C LEU A 379 -12.24 -28.25 22.21
N SER A 380 -12.01 -29.56 22.08
CA SER A 380 -12.95 -30.58 22.59
C SER A 380 -13.21 -30.45 24.10
N GLY A 381 -12.21 -30.01 24.88
CA GLY A 381 -12.34 -29.75 26.32
C GLY A 381 -12.94 -28.38 26.71
N HIS A 382 -13.70 -27.73 25.83
CA HIS A 382 -14.30 -26.40 26.06
C HIS A 382 -15.17 -26.28 27.32
N ALA A 383 -15.78 -27.38 27.79
CA ALA A 383 -16.55 -27.39 29.03
C ALA A 383 -15.67 -27.11 30.25
N ALA A 384 -14.51 -27.78 30.35
CA ALA A 384 -13.53 -27.53 31.42
C ALA A 384 -12.97 -26.09 31.33
N PHE A 385 -12.64 -25.65 30.11
CA PHE A 385 -12.19 -24.27 29.88
C PHE A 385 -13.22 -23.22 30.33
N THR A 386 -14.52 -23.46 30.09
CA THR A 386 -15.58 -22.55 30.50
C THR A 386 -15.71 -22.51 32.02
N LEU A 387 -15.59 -23.65 32.69
CA LEU A 387 -15.62 -23.75 34.15
C LEU A 387 -14.44 -23.02 34.80
N GLU A 388 -13.24 -23.19 34.25
CA GLU A 388 -12.01 -22.60 34.77
C GLU A 388 -11.95 -21.07 34.56
N THR A 389 -12.32 -20.60 33.37
CA THR A 389 -12.12 -19.20 32.98
C THR A 389 -13.37 -18.33 33.12
N GLY A 390 -14.55 -18.94 33.27
CA GLY A 390 -15.85 -18.26 33.16
C GLY A 390 -16.19 -17.78 31.75
N THR A 391 -15.39 -18.12 30.74
CA THR A 391 -15.58 -17.68 29.35
C THR A 391 -16.37 -18.70 28.55
N LYS A 392 -17.53 -18.32 28.04
CA LYS A 392 -18.38 -19.24 27.26
C LYS A 392 -17.80 -19.48 25.87
N VAL A 393 -17.66 -20.75 25.46
CA VAL A 393 -17.18 -21.11 24.13
C VAL A 393 -18.35 -21.43 23.20
N PHE A 394 -18.30 -20.89 21.99
CA PHE A 394 -19.24 -21.17 20.90
C PHE A 394 -18.47 -21.66 19.68
N PHE A 395 -19.08 -22.52 18.88
CA PHE A 395 -18.47 -23.07 17.67
C PHE A 395 -19.15 -22.54 16.41
N ALA A 396 -18.34 -22.12 15.44
CA ALA A 396 -18.81 -21.78 14.10
C ALA A 396 -19.36 -23.01 13.39
N ASP A 397 -20.27 -22.80 12.44
CA ASP A 397 -20.84 -23.89 11.66
C ASP A 397 -19.85 -24.43 10.62
N PRO A 398 -19.92 -25.73 10.27
CA PRO A 398 -19.14 -26.30 9.20
C PRO A 398 -19.33 -25.51 7.90
N HIS A 399 -18.26 -25.34 7.14
CA HIS A 399 -18.28 -24.63 5.86
C HIS A 399 -18.74 -23.16 5.93
N SER A 400 -18.72 -22.53 7.11
CA SER A 400 -19.17 -21.15 7.32
C SER A 400 -18.05 -20.18 7.76
N PRO A 401 -16.95 -20.03 6.98
CA PRO A 401 -15.81 -19.20 7.36
C PRO A 401 -16.17 -17.71 7.55
N TRP A 402 -17.23 -17.23 6.89
CA TRP A 402 -17.73 -15.85 7.03
C TRP A 402 -18.25 -15.51 8.43
N GLN A 403 -18.49 -16.52 9.29
CA GLN A 403 -18.86 -16.30 10.70
C GLN A 403 -17.68 -15.83 11.56
N ARG A 404 -16.43 -15.97 11.09
CA ARG A 404 -15.19 -15.49 11.73
C ARG A 404 -14.36 -14.55 10.83
N PRO A 405 -14.96 -13.49 10.27
CA PRO A 405 -14.31 -12.66 9.26
C PRO A 405 -13.16 -11.82 9.85
N THR A 406 -13.15 -11.64 11.17
CA THR A 406 -12.12 -10.87 11.88
C THR A 406 -10.82 -11.65 11.93
N ASN A 407 -10.91 -12.93 12.28
CA ASN A 407 -9.74 -13.79 12.38
C ASN A 407 -9.11 -14.03 11.01
N GLU A 408 -9.90 -14.22 9.95
CA GLU A 408 -9.35 -14.40 8.61
C GLU A 408 -8.50 -13.17 8.18
N ASN A 409 -9.02 -11.96 8.38
CA ASN A 409 -8.27 -10.75 8.06
C ASN A 409 -7.04 -10.59 8.96
N THR A 410 -7.15 -10.86 10.26
CA THR A 410 -6.06 -10.74 11.23
C THR A 410 -4.96 -11.76 10.96
N ASN A 411 -5.31 -13.01 10.67
CA ASN A 411 -4.40 -14.05 10.24
C ASN A 411 -3.71 -13.66 8.93
N GLY A 412 -4.44 -13.05 7.99
CA GLY A 412 -3.87 -12.45 6.79
C GLY A 412 -2.83 -11.35 7.06
N LEU A 413 -2.95 -10.61 8.17
CA LEU A 413 -1.95 -9.63 8.62
C LEU A 413 -0.78 -10.30 9.33
N LEU A 414 -1.03 -11.28 10.19
CA LEU A 414 -0.01 -12.07 10.89
C LEU A 414 0.91 -12.80 9.92
N ARG A 415 0.42 -13.21 8.74
CA ARG A 415 1.26 -13.76 7.68
C ARG A 415 2.34 -12.80 7.16
N GLN A 416 2.37 -11.52 7.55
CA GLN A 416 3.52 -10.63 7.32
C GLN A 416 4.72 -11.02 8.19
N TYR A 417 4.48 -11.50 9.42
CA TYR A 417 5.48 -11.92 10.40
C TYR A 417 5.71 -13.43 10.40
N PHE A 418 4.64 -14.20 10.15
CA PHE A 418 4.62 -15.68 10.17
C PHE A 418 4.18 -16.26 8.82
N PRO A 419 5.02 -16.24 7.77
CA PRO A 419 4.70 -16.73 6.44
C PRO A 419 4.21 -18.19 6.44
N LYS A 420 3.43 -18.59 5.43
CA LYS A 420 3.08 -20.01 5.27
C LYS A 420 4.33 -20.80 4.94
N GLY A 421 4.51 -22.00 5.46
CA GLY A 421 5.67 -22.83 5.12
C GLY A 421 6.93 -22.56 5.96
N THR A 422 6.80 -21.86 7.09
CA THR A 422 7.86 -21.70 8.09
C THR A 422 7.49 -22.44 9.36
N ASP A 423 8.50 -22.84 10.15
CA ASP A 423 8.27 -23.43 11.47
C ASP A 423 7.96 -22.31 12.49
N LEU A 424 6.83 -22.44 13.18
CA LEU A 424 6.34 -21.46 14.14
C LEU A 424 6.80 -21.76 15.57
N SER A 425 7.28 -22.98 15.86
CA SER A 425 7.77 -23.33 17.21
C SER A 425 9.09 -22.64 17.56
N ARG A 426 9.69 -21.92 16.61
CA ARG A 426 10.93 -21.16 16.77
C ARG A 426 10.74 -19.85 17.54
N TRP A 427 9.48 -19.41 17.70
CA TRP A 427 9.14 -18.13 18.30
C TRP A 427 8.70 -18.32 19.75
N SER A 428 9.30 -17.55 20.64
CA SER A 428 8.98 -17.54 22.07
C SER A 428 7.66 -16.82 22.35
N ALA A 429 7.16 -16.92 23.59
CA ALA A 429 5.99 -16.15 24.01
C ALA A 429 6.23 -14.63 23.87
N ASP A 430 7.43 -14.15 24.23
CA ASP A 430 7.82 -12.74 24.17
C ASP A 430 7.86 -12.24 22.71
N ASP A 431 8.37 -13.07 21.79
CA ASP A 431 8.35 -12.77 20.35
C ASP A 431 6.92 -12.56 19.84
N LEU A 432 6.02 -13.47 20.24
CA LEU A 432 4.61 -13.41 19.85
C LEU A 432 3.93 -12.19 20.48
N GLU A 433 4.24 -11.86 21.74
CA GLU A 433 3.71 -10.68 22.41
C GLU A 433 4.17 -9.39 21.73
N ALA A 434 5.45 -9.28 21.34
CA ALA A 434 5.96 -8.11 20.63
C ALA A 434 5.32 -7.93 19.24
N VAL A 435 5.07 -9.03 18.51
CA VAL A 435 4.32 -8.99 17.24
C VAL A 435 2.85 -8.60 17.48
N ALA A 436 2.22 -9.14 18.51
CA ALA A 436 0.84 -8.79 18.89
C ALA A 436 0.74 -7.30 19.26
N HIS A 437 1.67 -6.80 20.07
CA HIS A 437 1.78 -5.41 20.47
C HIS A 437 1.96 -4.49 19.24
N THR A 438 2.86 -4.85 18.32
CA THR A 438 3.05 -4.12 17.06
C THR A 438 1.77 -4.09 16.22
N LEU A 439 1.05 -5.22 16.14
CA LEU A 439 -0.19 -5.32 15.39
C LEU A 439 -1.35 -4.55 16.05
N ASN A 440 -1.39 -4.50 17.38
CA ASN A 440 -2.36 -3.78 18.18
C ASN A 440 -2.11 -2.26 18.16
N ASN A 441 -0.87 -1.83 17.89
CA ASN A 441 -0.54 -0.42 17.65
C ASN A 441 -0.65 -0.02 16.18
N ARG A 442 -1.13 -0.91 15.29
CA ARG A 442 -1.32 -0.59 13.88
C ARG A 442 -2.76 -0.13 13.62
N PRO A 443 -2.98 1.09 13.07
CA PRO A 443 -4.31 1.67 12.96
C PRO A 443 -5.22 0.88 12.00
N ARG A 444 -6.53 0.89 12.30
CA ARG A 444 -7.55 0.17 11.52
C ARG A 444 -8.57 1.13 10.93
N LYS A 445 -8.83 1.00 9.63
CA LYS A 445 -9.87 1.77 8.94
C LYS A 445 -11.25 1.61 9.59
N THR A 446 -11.58 0.40 10.03
CA THR A 446 -12.83 0.07 10.72
C THR A 446 -13.00 0.74 12.08
N LEU A 447 -11.91 1.24 12.66
CA LEU A 447 -11.89 1.94 13.95
C LEU A 447 -11.66 3.44 13.77
N GLY A 448 -12.00 4.00 12.60
CA GLY A 448 -11.74 5.40 12.31
C GLY A 448 -10.26 5.77 12.33
N TRP A 449 -9.36 4.81 12.05
CA TRP A 449 -7.90 4.96 12.11
C TRP A 449 -7.29 5.05 13.52
N LYS A 450 -8.08 4.77 14.56
CA LYS A 450 -7.54 4.39 15.87
C LYS A 450 -6.85 3.02 15.81
N THR A 451 -5.96 2.77 16.75
CA THR A 451 -5.30 1.48 16.94
C THR A 451 -6.19 0.55 17.79
N PRO A 452 -6.10 -0.77 17.60
CA PRO A 452 -6.74 -1.72 18.49
C PRO A 452 -6.40 -1.51 19.97
N ALA A 453 -5.14 -1.15 20.27
CA ALA A 453 -4.70 -0.85 21.62
C ALA A 453 -5.44 0.36 22.23
N GLU A 454 -5.64 1.44 21.47
CA GLU A 454 -6.41 2.60 21.93
C GLU A 454 -7.86 2.24 22.25
N VAL A 455 -8.55 1.56 21.32
CA VAL A 455 -9.97 1.19 21.50
C VAL A 455 -10.16 0.17 22.62
N PHE A 456 -9.20 -0.74 22.80
CA PHE A 456 -9.23 -1.70 23.90
C PHE A 456 -8.92 -1.03 25.25
N GLY A 457 -7.97 -0.08 25.27
CA GLY A 457 -7.66 0.74 26.44
C GLY A 457 -8.84 1.57 26.91
N GLU A 458 -9.60 2.17 26.00
CA GLU A 458 -10.86 2.88 26.30
C GLU A 458 -11.88 1.95 27.00
N ALA A 459 -12.00 0.69 26.54
CA ALA A 459 -12.89 -0.29 27.16
C ALA A 459 -12.41 -0.68 28.58
N LEU A 460 -11.10 -0.87 28.77
CA LEU A 460 -10.50 -1.14 30.08
C LEU A 460 -10.73 0.03 31.07
N GLN A 461 -10.56 1.27 30.63
CA GLN A 461 -10.77 2.45 31.46
C GLN A 461 -12.23 2.63 31.87
N SER A 462 -13.17 2.43 30.93
CA SER A 462 -14.61 2.49 31.21
C SER A 462 -15.04 1.48 32.28
N LEU A 463 -14.47 0.27 32.25
CA LEU A 463 -14.73 -0.75 33.28
C LEU A 463 -14.19 -0.37 34.65
N LYS A 464 -13.01 0.28 34.71
CA LYS A 464 -12.45 0.80 35.97
C LYS A 464 -13.34 1.90 36.57
N GLN A 465 -13.87 2.80 35.75
CA GLN A 465 -14.74 3.89 36.20
C GLN A 465 -16.10 3.38 36.71
N ALA A 466 -16.69 2.38 36.06
CA ALA A 466 -17.96 1.77 36.50
C ALA A 466 -17.84 1.07 37.86
N GLY A 467 -16.64 0.56 38.21
CA GLY A 467 -16.37 -0.04 39.52
C GLY A 467 -16.07 0.96 40.64
N VAL A 468 -15.85 2.23 40.33
CA VAL A 468 -15.48 3.31 41.28
C VAL A 468 -16.66 4.26 41.56
N ALA A 469 -17.84 4.01 40.99
CA ALA A 469 -19.05 4.77 41.32
C ALA A 469 -19.38 4.62 42.81
N THR A 470 -19.19 5.73 43.51
CA THR A 470 -19.23 5.93 44.96
C THR A 470 -20.59 5.58 45.55
N THR A 471 -20.59 4.80 46.63
CA THR A 471 -21.64 4.83 47.66
C THR A 471 -21.70 6.24 48.23
N GLY A 472 -22.68 7.02 47.78
CA GLY A 472 -23.13 8.27 48.39
C GLY A 472 -24.46 8.05 49.07
#